data_AF-A0A8S3ICX5-F1
#
_entry.id   AF-A0A8S3ICX5-F1
#
_cell.length_a   1.000
_cell.length_b   1.000
_cell.length_c   1.000
_cell.angle_alpha   90.00
_cell.angle_beta   90.00
_cell.angle_gamma   90.00
#
_symmetry.space_group_name_H-M   'P 1'
#
loop_
_entity.id
_entity.type
_entity.pdbx_description
1 polymer ?
#
loop_
_entity_poly.entity_id
_entity_poly.type
_entity_poly.pdbx_seq_one_letter_code
_entity_poly.pdbx_strand_id
1 'polypeptide(L)'
;MHITGSFGVKPEPTYVPTATQVPLSNDQFQSTPLFKLDLYVYEMAARILFYMVHWLRSLKEFQMISVKDQITSLLRCWHELFVVTLCEYKFDVPWINLIHSANRSNDLGLNTNGIDIKNLYLMQDIYNRILHMNLDCVEYFHLKLLLLCRW
;
A
#
# COMPACT_ATOMS: atom_id res chain seq x y z
N MET A 1 26.15 78.79 15.32
CA MET A 1 27.01 78.24 16.38
C MET A 1 27.25 76.78 16.03
N HIS A 2 28.38 76.51 15.38
CA HIS A 2 29.52 75.77 15.94
C HIS A 2 29.22 74.28 16.18
N ILE A 3 29.66 73.40 15.26
CA ILE A 3 30.75 72.37 15.37
C ILE A 3 30.43 71.32 16.45
N THR A 4 30.32 70.01 16.19
CA THR A 4 31.32 68.97 15.84
C THR A 4 30.52 67.64 15.77
N GLY A 5 30.90 66.53 15.14
CA GLY A 5 32.07 66.12 14.38
C GLY A 5 31.83 64.68 13.87
N SER A 6 32.28 64.42 12.65
CA SER A 6 32.90 63.21 12.08
C SER A 6 32.80 61.86 12.82
N PHE A 7 32.41 60.80 12.13
CA PHE A 7 33.32 59.81 11.51
C PHE A 7 32.50 58.62 10.95
N GLY A 8 32.74 58.27 9.68
CA GLY A 8 31.97 57.27 8.95
C GLY A 8 32.31 55.82 9.29
N VAL A 9 31.32 54.92 9.14
CA VAL A 9 31.51 53.48 8.92
C VAL A 9 30.39 52.96 7.99
N LYS A 10 30.82 52.14 7.03
CA LYS A 10 30.14 51.48 5.89
C LYS A 10 28.86 50.68 6.25
N PRO A 11 27.90 50.44 5.31
CA PRO A 11 26.64 49.75 5.61
C PRO A 11 26.71 48.20 5.43
N GLU A 12 25.65 47.54 5.92
CA GLU A 12 25.22 46.11 5.83
C GLU A 12 25.60 45.12 6.96
N PRO A 13 24.79 44.07 7.20
CA PRO A 13 23.32 44.02 7.27
C PRO A 13 22.83 43.48 8.65
N THR A 14 21.58 43.80 8.98
CA THR A 14 20.88 43.43 10.22
C THR A 14 20.88 41.91 10.45
N TYR A 15 21.47 41.46 11.56
CA TYR A 15 21.30 40.10 12.08
C TYR A 15 20.72 40.18 13.50
N VAL A 16 19.44 39.85 13.63
CA VAL A 16 18.77 39.63 14.92
C VAL A 16 18.71 38.12 15.14
N PRO A 17 19.21 37.61 16.28
CA PRO A 17 18.65 36.37 16.79
C PRO A 17 18.54 36.38 18.30
N THR A 18 17.32 36.39 18.86
CA THR A 18 17.00 35.66 20.10
C THR A 18 15.49 35.52 20.21
N ALA A 19 14.96 34.40 19.71
CA ALA A 19 13.71 33.83 20.21
C ALA A 19 13.99 32.36 20.51
N THR A 20 13.84 32.02 21.78
CA THR A 20 14.01 30.72 22.42
C THR A 20 13.39 29.59 21.59
N GLN A 21 14.19 28.56 21.32
CA GLN A 21 13.78 27.39 20.55
C GLN A 21 12.75 26.56 21.33
N VAL A 22 11.56 26.40 20.75
CA VAL A 22 10.61 25.35 21.09
C VAL A 22 11.11 24.05 20.43
N PRO A 23 11.16 22.90 21.12
CA PRO A 23 11.58 21.65 20.50
C PRO A 23 10.50 21.22 19.49
N LEU A 24 10.84 21.20 18.19
CA LEU A 24 9.92 20.67 17.18
C LEU A 24 9.77 19.16 17.36
N SER A 25 8.56 18.79 17.77
CA SER A 25 8.01 17.46 17.94
C SER A 25 8.19 16.57 16.71
N ASN A 26 8.43 15.29 16.96
CA ASN A 26 8.50 14.18 15.99
C ASN A 26 7.21 13.96 15.15
N ASP A 27 6.19 14.83 15.24
CA ASP A 27 4.88 14.67 14.59
C ASP A 27 4.86 15.06 13.11
N GLN A 28 5.94 15.63 12.57
CA GLN A 28 5.99 16.10 11.18
C GLN A 28 6.24 14.99 10.15
N PHE A 29 6.63 13.78 10.56
CA PHE A 29 6.90 12.69 9.61
C PHE A 29 5.68 11.82 9.25
N GLN A 30 4.54 11.99 9.93
CA GLN A 30 3.36 11.13 9.74
C GLN A 30 2.29 11.69 8.78
N SER A 31 2.46 12.89 8.23
CA SER A 31 1.39 13.61 7.52
C SER A 31 1.56 13.71 6.00
N THR A 32 2.44 12.91 5.37
CA THR A 32 2.48 12.87 3.91
C THR A 32 1.28 12.06 3.35
N PRO A 33 0.54 12.55 2.35
CA PRO A 33 -0.61 11.85 1.76
C PRO A 33 -0.28 10.44 1.26
N LEU A 34 0.96 10.24 0.82
CA LEU A 34 1.45 8.97 0.29
C LEU A 34 1.61 7.91 1.39
N PHE A 35 2.12 8.28 2.56
CA PHE A 35 2.25 7.34 3.68
C PHE A 35 0.88 6.82 4.16
N LYS A 36 -0.14 7.70 4.14
CA LYS A 36 -1.52 7.31 4.48
C LYS A 36 -2.13 6.34 3.45
N LEU A 37 -1.80 6.52 2.17
CA LEU A 37 -2.25 5.63 1.11
C LEU A 37 -1.62 4.23 1.23
N ASP A 38 -0.32 4.17 1.48
CA ASP A 38 0.39 2.90 1.64
C ASP A 38 -0.14 2.13 2.86
N LEU A 39 -0.32 2.80 4.00
CA LEU A 39 -0.93 2.22 5.21
C LEU A 39 -2.33 1.67 4.95
N TYR A 40 -3.19 2.43 4.26
CA TYR A 40 -4.54 2.00 3.93
C TYR A 40 -4.53 0.73 3.07
N VAL A 41 -3.64 0.67 2.07
CA VAL A 41 -3.53 -0.49 1.17
C VAL A 41 -3.02 -1.70 1.93
N TYR A 42 -2.01 -1.55 2.80
CA TYR A 42 -1.52 -2.63 3.63
C TYR A 42 -2.59 -3.14 4.62
N GLU A 43 -3.35 -2.25 5.24
CA GLU A 43 -4.45 -2.61 6.12
C GLU A 43 -5.56 -3.37 5.38
N MET A 44 -5.99 -2.85 4.22
CA MET A 44 -6.96 -3.53 3.35
C MET A 44 -6.46 -4.92 2.95
N ALA A 45 -5.20 -5.02 2.53
CA ALA A 45 -4.61 -6.28 2.12
C ALA A 45 -4.61 -7.31 3.26
N ALA A 46 -4.21 -6.89 4.47
CA ALA A 46 -4.22 -7.73 5.65
C ALA A 46 -5.63 -8.22 6.00
N ARG A 47 -6.64 -7.35 5.94
CA ARG A 47 -8.04 -7.72 6.19
C ARG A 47 -8.56 -8.76 5.19
N ILE A 48 -8.24 -8.61 3.91
CA ILE A 48 -8.66 -9.56 2.87
C ILE A 48 -7.97 -10.90 3.05
N LEU A 49 -6.66 -10.91 3.34
CA LEU A 49 -5.93 -12.15 3.62
C LEU A 49 -6.50 -12.87 4.84
N PHE A 50 -6.84 -12.13 5.90
CA PHE A 50 -7.48 -12.70 7.08
C PHE A 50 -8.84 -13.31 6.74
N TYR A 51 -9.68 -12.58 5.99
CA TYR A 51 -10.96 -13.09 5.52
C TYR A 51 -10.81 -14.37 4.69
N MET A 52 -9.85 -14.40 3.77
CA MET A 52 -9.56 -15.55 2.91
C MET A 52 -9.15 -16.78 3.73
N VAL A 53 -8.26 -16.61 4.71
CA VAL A 53 -7.86 -17.71 5.61
C VAL A 53 -9.04 -18.21 6.45
N HIS A 54 -9.90 -17.31 6.93
CA HIS A 54 -11.12 -17.68 7.64
C HIS A 54 -12.10 -18.43 6.74
N TRP A 55 -12.27 -18.00 5.50
CA TRP A 55 -13.08 -18.69 4.50
C TRP A 55 -12.56 -20.10 4.22
N LEU A 56 -11.25 -20.26 4.00
CA LEU A 56 -10.63 -21.57 3.79
C LEU A 56 -10.85 -22.52 4.96
N ARG A 57 -10.72 -22.00 6.19
CA ARG A 57 -11.01 -22.77 7.41
C ARG A 57 -12.47 -23.15 7.54
N SER A 58 -13.40 -22.46 6.88
CA SER A 58 -14.82 -22.82 6.90
C SER A 58 -15.16 -24.01 5.98
N LEU A 59 -14.28 -24.35 5.03
CA LEU A 59 -14.49 -25.43 4.07
C LEU A 59 -14.17 -26.79 4.71
N LYS A 60 -15.20 -27.60 4.96
CA LYS A 60 -15.05 -28.94 5.57
C LYS A 60 -14.10 -29.84 4.78
N GLU A 61 -14.17 -29.81 3.46
CA GLU A 61 -13.30 -30.65 2.60
C GLU A 61 -11.83 -30.24 2.68
N PHE A 62 -11.57 -28.93 2.83
CA PHE A 62 -10.21 -28.43 2.98
C PHE A 62 -9.59 -28.83 4.31
N GLN A 63 -10.40 -28.92 5.38
CA GLN A 63 -9.95 -29.39 6.69
C GLN A 63 -9.55 -30.87 6.70
N MET A 64 -10.06 -31.68 5.76
CA MET A 64 -9.70 -33.11 5.67
C MET A 64 -8.29 -33.33 5.08
N ILE A 65 -7.73 -32.34 4.40
CA ILE A 65 -6.38 -32.37 3.83
C ILE A 65 -5.34 -32.19 4.95
N SER A 66 -4.13 -32.70 4.78
CA SER A 66 -3.04 -32.48 5.76
C SER A 66 -2.74 -30.98 5.92
N VAL A 67 -2.44 -30.52 7.14
CA VAL A 67 -2.15 -29.09 7.41
C VAL A 67 -0.99 -28.58 6.54
N LYS A 68 0.00 -29.44 6.26
CA LYS A 68 1.12 -29.10 5.39
C LYS A 68 0.65 -28.80 3.96
N ASP A 69 -0.25 -29.61 3.43
CA ASP A 69 -0.76 -29.43 2.07
C ASP A 69 -1.75 -28.27 1.99
N GLN A 70 -2.53 -28.03 3.05
CA GLN A 70 -3.36 -26.82 3.18
C GLN A 70 -2.52 -25.55 3.08
N ILE A 71 -1.43 -25.46 3.83
CA ILE A 71 -0.52 -24.30 3.79
C ILE A 71 0.19 -24.21 2.43
N THR A 72 0.58 -25.34 1.85
CA THR A 72 1.27 -25.37 0.55
C THR A 72 0.36 -24.89 -0.58
N SER A 73 -0.90 -25.35 -0.63
CA SER A 73 -1.89 -24.88 -1.60
C SER A 73 -2.14 -23.38 -1.42
N LEU A 74 -2.29 -22.93 -0.17
CA LEU A 74 -2.46 -21.53 0.17
C LEU A 74 -1.29 -20.67 -0.33
N LEU A 75 -0.06 -21.05 -0.02
CA LEU A 75 1.15 -20.33 -0.46
C LEU A 75 1.30 -20.28 -1.99
N ARG A 76 0.70 -21.22 -2.71
CA ARG A 76 0.71 -21.23 -4.18
C ARG A 76 -0.31 -20.25 -4.77
N CYS A 77 -1.54 -20.22 -4.26
CA CYS A 77 -2.66 -19.49 -4.88
C CYS A 77 -3.14 -18.26 -4.09
N TRP A 78 -2.49 -17.87 -2.98
CA TRP A 78 -2.95 -16.76 -2.14
C TRP A 78 -3.12 -15.44 -2.91
N HIS A 79 -2.24 -15.16 -3.88
CA HIS A 79 -2.29 -13.94 -4.68
C HIS A 79 -3.48 -13.95 -5.65
N GLU A 80 -3.81 -15.11 -6.23
CA GLU A 80 -4.98 -15.28 -7.10
C GLU A 80 -6.27 -15.16 -6.28
N LEU A 81 -6.35 -15.84 -5.14
CA LEU A 81 -7.49 -15.75 -4.21
C LEU A 81 -7.67 -14.33 -3.66
N PHE A 82 -6.59 -13.61 -3.43
CA PHE A 82 -6.60 -12.20 -3.01
C PHE A 82 -7.29 -11.32 -4.06
N VAL A 83 -6.88 -11.42 -5.34
CA VAL A 83 -7.47 -10.64 -6.43
C VAL A 83 -8.93 -11.01 -6.66
N VAL A 84 -9.28 -12.30 -6.63
CA VAL A 84 -10.68 -12.74 -6.76
C VAL A 84 -11.54 -12.20 -5.62
N THR A 85 -11.01 -12.18 -4.40
CA THR A 85 -11.72 -11.62 -3.23
C THR A 85 -11.87 -10.10 -3.35
N LEU A 86 -10.86 -9.38 -3.87
CA LEU A 86 -10.99 -7.96 -4.19
C LEU A 86 -12.13 -7.68 -5.17
N CYS A 87 -12.27 -8.53 -6.20
CA CYS A 87 -13.32 -8.40 -7.22
C CYS A 87 -14.71 -8.71 -6.67
N GLU A 88 -14.86 -9.79 -5.89
CA GLU A 88 -16.14 -10.19 -5.27
C GLU A 88 -16.74 -9.04 -4.44
N TYR A 89 -15.90 -8.39 -3.64
CA TYR A 89 -16.32 -7.27 -2.79
C TYR A 89 -16.35 -5.92 -3.51
N LYS A 90 -15.91 -5.87 -4.78
CA LYS A 90 -15.79 -4.64 -5.57
C LYS A 90 -15.05 -3.53 -4.81
N PHE A 91 -13.97 -3.89 -4.12
CA PHE A 91 -13.16 -2.93 -3.39
C PHE A 91 -12.58 -1.90 -4.36
N ASP A 92 -12.79 -0.60 -4.08
CA ASP A 92 -12.20 0.47 -4.85
C ASP A 92 -10.70 0.58 -4.52
N VAL A 93 -9.88 -0.01 -5.38
CA VAL A 93 -8.42 0.01 -5.25
C VAL A 93 -7.89 1.18 -6.07
N PRO A 94 -7.20 2.16 -5.47
CA PRO A 94 -6.64 3.29 -6.18
C PRO A 94 -5.37 2.90 -6.96
N TRP A 95 -5.53 2.08 -8.01
CA TRP A 95 -4.46 1.50 -8.81
C TRP A 95 -3.50 2.54 -9.37
N ILE A 96 -4.01 3.68 -9.84
CA ILE A 96 -3.18 4.78 -10.38
C ILE A 96 -2.24 5.32 -9.31
N ASN A 97 -2.76 5.56 -8.10
CA ASN A 97 -1.96 6.12 -7.02
C ASN A 97 -0.93 5.10 -6.52
N LEU A 98 -1.28 3.81 -6.50
CA LEU A 98 -0.37 2.71 -6.18
C LEU A 98 0.76 2.56 -7.19
N ILE A 99 0.46 2.66 -8.48
CA ILE A 99 1.47 2.60 -9.53
C ILE A 99 2.39 3.82 -9.45
N HIS A 100 1.84 5.00 -9.22
CA HIS A 100 2.64 6.22 -9.04
C HIS A 100 3.53 6.16 -7.80
N SER A 101 3.03 5.64 -6.67
CA SER A 101 3.85 5.49 -5.46
C SER A 101 4.95 4.43 -5.65
N ALA A 102 4.65 3.33 -6.34
CA ALA A 102 5.62 2.29 -6.69
C ALA A 102 6.70 2.80 -7.66
N ASN A 103 6.34 3.58 -8.68
CA ASN A 103 7.29 4.20 -9.61
C ASN A 103 8.22 5.17 -8.90
N ARG A 104 7.67 6.05 -8.06
CA ARG A 104 8.46 7.02 -7.29
C ARG A 104 9.44 6.31 -6.35
N SER A 105 9.02 5.24 -5.70
CA SER A 105 9.87 4.47 -4.79
C SER A 105 11.01 3.75 -5.52
N ASN A 106 10.76 3.29 -6.76
CA ASN A 106 11.78 2.71 -7.64
C ASN A 106 12.81 3.76 -8.10
N ASP A 107 12.35 4.92 -8.56
CA ASP A 107 13.23 6.01 -9.02
C ASP A 107 14.14 6.54 -7.91
N LEU A 108 13.65 6.57 -6.67
CA LEU A 108 14.41 7.02 -5.50
C LEU A 108 15.39 5.96 -4.97
N GLY A 109 15.41 4.75 -5.52
CA GLY A 109 16.24 3.65 -5.02
C GLY A 109 15.91 3.21 -3.58
N LEU A 110 14.79 3.69 -3.04
CA LEU A 110 14.28 3.38 -1.69
C LEU A 110 13.60 2.01 -1.64
N ASN A 111 13.52 1.33 -2.78
CA ASN A 111 12.81 0.07 -2.91
C ASN A 111 13.65 -1.09 -2.32
N THR A 112 13.76 -1.14 -1.00
CA THR A 112 14.39 -2.26 -0.28
C THR A 112 13.58 -3.55 -0.43
N ASN A 113 12.32 -3.45 -0.85
CA ASN A 113 11.35 -4.54 -0.89
C ASN A 113 10.91 -4.95 -2.31
N GLY A 114 11.48 -4.36 -3.37
CA GLY A 114 11.29 -4.83 -4.75
C GLY A 114 9.84 -4.92 -5.21
N ILE A 115 9.04 -3.85 -5.05
CA ILE A 115 7.72 -3.80 -5.69
C ILE A 115 7.93 -3.82 -7.22
N ASP A 116 7.69 -4.98 -7.82
CA ASP A 116 7.74 -5.15 -9.27
C ASP A 116 6.50 -4.50 -9.88
N ILE A 117 6.72 -3.33 -10.46
CA ILE A 117 5.70 -2.54 -11.16
C ILE A 117 4.96 -3.39 -12.21
N LYS A 118 5.64 -4.36 -12.84
CA LYS A 118 5.00 -5.25 -13.82
C LYS A 118 3.91 -6.12 -13.19
N ASN A 119 4.17 -6.66 -12.00
CA ASN A 119 3.18 -7.45 -11.26
C ASN A 119 1.99 -6.60 -10.82
N LEU A 120 2.22 -5.32 -10.51
CA LEU A 120 1.14 -4.40 -10.16
C LEU A 120 0.21 -4.11 -11.35
N TYR A 121 0.77 -3.87 -12.54
CA TYR A 121 -0.02 -3.75 -13.76
C TYR A 121 -0.76 -5.03 -14.11
N LEU A 122 -0.12 -6.20 -13.93
CA LEU A 122 -0.76 -7.49 -14.16
C LEU A 122 -1.95 -7.71 -13.20
N MET A 123 -1.80 -7.39 -11.91
CA MET A 123 -2.89 -7.48 -10.95
C MET A 123 -4.05 -6.54 -11.32
N GLN A 124 -3.74 -5.31 -11.75
CA GLN A 124 -4.76 -4.37 -12.22
C GLN A 124 -5.52 -4.92 -13.44
N ASP A 125 -4.82 -5.49 -14.43
CA ASP A 125 -5.44 -6.07 -15.63
C ASP A 125 -6.35 -7.24 -15.27
N ILE A 126 -5.88 -8.16 -14.42
CA ILE A 126 -6.67 -9.32 -13.95
C ILE A 126 -7.91 -8.85 -13.19
N TYR A 127 -7.75 -7.89 -12.27
CA TYR A 127 -8.87 -7.31 -11.52
C TYR A 127 -9.94 -6.74 -12.44
N ASN A 128 -9.54 -5.92 -13.41
CA ASN A 128 -10.47 -5.33 -14.38
C ASN A 128 -11.15 -6.37 -15.26
N ARG A 129 -10.43 -7.40 -15.71
CA ARG A 129 -11.01 -8.50 -16.49
C ARG A 129 -12.07 -9.26 -15.70
N ILE A 130 -11.79 -9.60 -14.44
CA ILE A 130 -12.74 -10.32 -13.59
C ILE A 130 -13.99 -9.47 -13.33
N LEU A 131 -13.83 -8.18 -13.06
CA LEU A 131 -14.97 -7.27 -12.93
C LEU A 131 -15.81 -7.19 -14.20
N HIS A 132 -15.18 -7.18 -15.37
CA HIS A 132 -15.88 -7.11 -16.65
C HIS A 132 -16.66 -8.40 -16.98
N MET A 133 -16.26 -9.55 -16.44
CA MET A 133 -17.02 -10.79 -16.57
C MET A 133 -18.34 -10.78 -15.78
N ASN A 134 -18.53 -9.83 -14.86
CA ASN A 134 -19.75 -9.66 -14.07
C ASN A 134 -20.24 -10.97 -13.41
N LEU A 135 -19.32 -11.66 -12.74
CA LEU A 135 -19.59 -12.94 -12.09
C LEU A 135 -20.59 -12.81 -10.93
N ASP A 136 -21.41 -13.84 -10.74
CA ASP A 136 -22.31 -13.98 -9.60
C ASP A 136 -21.59 -14.49 -8.34
N CYS A 137 -22.22 -14.35 -7.16
CA CYS A 137 -21.65 -14.79 -5.88
C CYS A 137 -21.31 -16.29 -5.86
N VAL A 138 -22.12 -17.11 -6.54
CA VAL A 138 -21.89 -18.55 -6.68
C VAL A 138 -20.70 -18.83 -7.59
N GLU A 139 -20.51 -18.06 -8.66
CA GLU A 139 -19.39 -18.22 -9.58
C GLU A 139 -18.06 -17.83 -8.92
N TYR A 140 -18.06 -16.73 -8.15
CA TYR A 140 -16.91 -16.36 -7.32
C TYR A 140 -16.53 -17.47 -6.33
N PHE A 141 -17.52 -18.09 -5.68
CA PHE A 141 -17.28 -19.21 -4.77
C PHE A 141 -16.60 -20.39 -5.48
N HIS A 142 -17.13 -20.81 -6.63
CA HIS A 142 -16.56 -21.92 -7.40
C HIS A 142 -15.19 -21.58 -7.97
N LEU A 143 -14.97 -20.34 -8.43
CA LEU A 143 -13.68 -19.89 -8.90
C LEU A 143 -12.61 -20.01 -7.80
N LYS A 144 -12.91 -19.55 -6.58
CA LYS A 144 -11.99 -19.71 -5.44
C LYS A 144 -11.71 -21.18 -5.12
N LEU A 145 -12.72 -22.03 -5.22
CA LEU A 145 -12.55 -23.47 -4.99
C LEU A 145 -11.64 -24.11 -6.06
N LEU A 146 -11.81 -23.74 -7.33
CA LEU A 146 -10.94 -24.20 -8.43
C LEU A 146 -9.48 -23.77 -8.23
N LEU A 147 -9.25 -22.53 -7.78
CA LEU A 147 -7.90 -22.05 -7.48
C LEU A 147 -7.25 -22.84 -6.34
N LEU A 148 -8.03 -23.19 -5.32
CA LEU A 148 -7.56 -23.95 -4.15
C LEU A 148 -7.27 -25.42 -4.47
N CYS A 149 -8.10 -26.03 -5.30
CA CYS A 149 -8.00 -27.43 -5.72
C CYS A 149 -7.09 -27.64 -6.94
N ARG A 150 -6.28 -26.64 -7.31
CA ARG A 150 -5.30 -26.80 -8.39
C ARG A 150 -4.08 -27.57 -7.85
N TRP A 151 -4.18 -28.90 -7.90
CA TRP A 151 -3.15 -29.86 -7.48
C TRP A 151 -2.05 -30.02 -8.51
#